data_AF-A0A8T5PMD0-F1
#
_entry.id   AF-A0A8T5PMD0-F1
#
_cell.length_a   1.000
_cell.length_b   1.000
_cell.length_c   1.000
_cell.angle_alpha   90.00
_cell.angle_beta   90.00
_cell.angle_gamma   90.00
#
_symmetry.space_group_name_H-M   'P 1'
#
loop_
_entity.id
_entity.type
_entity.pdbx_description
1 polymer ?
#
loop_
_entity_poly.entity_id
_entity_poly.type
_entity_poly.pdbx_seq_one_letter_code
_entity_poly.pdbx_strand_id
1 'polypeptide(L)'
;LTAKQITAIKKMLELGKELQSRNDAWEMVEDARRRMFFLDIALKYGISSSYGVTEEIAANSVGRMLRGYEKGYFVEPYDGLIEPGELEEIIQQHHSKSSSHVGLKIYEEGKGIFDLSEDERLEACKKGGRTSGKNRATEGSGVCGLTYEERCAIGIRSYEQGKGIHAMTFEAMSKRSKRNYSDGVGIGGMTTEQRKKIGKKSGLQHVRNGTGWFGMSEEEIKEARKKAVIALGYKPWTEEELKTVYLLSQDSSYQRGTQANLALIADKVNDTFHDGGKIRTNKAISNALSRYKVALSQEDKNET
;
A
#
# COMPACT_ATOMS: atom_id res chain seq x y z
N LEU A 1 -26.05 -2.46 -31.52
CA LEU A 1 -25.30 -2.90 -32.72
C LEU A 1 -25.77 -2.07 -33.91
N THR A 2 -24.85 -1.62 -34.77
CA THR A 2 -25.20 -0.96 -36.02
C THR A 2 -25.65 -1.99 -37.07
N ALA A 3 -26.38 -1.56 -38.10
CA ALA A 3 -26.78 -2.44 -39.20
C ALA A 3 -25.57 -3.15 -39.84
N LYS A 4 -24.46 -2.44 -40.04
CA LYS A 4 -23.20 -3.00 -40.56
C LYS A 4 -22.62 -4.08 -39.65
N GLN A 5 -22.65 -3.88 -38.33
CA GLN A 5 -22.20 -4.89 -37.36
C GLN A 5 -23.08 -6.13 -37.40
N ILE A 6 -24.39 -5.96 -37.52
CA ILE A 6 -25.35 -7.08 -37.63
C ILE A 6 -25.08 -7.88 -38.90
N THR A 7 -24.89 -7.23 -40.05
CA THR A 7 -24.55 -7.89 -41.31
C THR A 7 -23.23 -8.66 -41.22
N ALA A 8 -22.19 -8.08 -40.60
CA ALA A 8 -20.90 -8.75 -40.42
C ALA A 8 -21.02 -10.00 -39.53
N ILE A 9 -21.76 -9.91 -38.40
CA ILE A 9 -22.01 -11.04 -37.51
C ILE A 9 -22.77 -12.15 -38.25
N LYS A 10 -23.83 -11.79 -38.99
CA LYS A 10 -24.62 -12.75 -39.76
C LYS A 10 -23.75 -13.46 -40.80
N LYS A 11 -22.99 -12.70 -41.61
CA LYS A 11 -22.10 -13.26 -42.63
C LYS A 11 -21.02 -14.18 -42.03
N MET A 12 -20.46 -13.79 -40.89
CA MET A 12 -19.47 -14.59 -40.15
C MET A 12 -20.06 -15.94 -39.70
N LEU A 13 -21.28 -15.95 -39.17
CA LEU A 13 -21.96 -17.15 -38.69
C LEU A 13 -22.37 -18.08 -39.83
N GLU A 14 -22.93 -17.53 -40.91
CA GLU A 14 -23.30 -18.28 -42.12
C GLU A 14 -22.07 -18.95 -42.74
N LEU A 15 -20.99 -18.18 -42.89
CA LEU A 15 -19.74 -18.70 -43.43
C LEU A 15 -19.14 -19.78 -42.50
N GLY A 16 -19.20 -19.61 -41.17
CA GLY A 16 -18.75 -20.64 -40.24
C GLY A 16 -19.46 -21.99 -40.43
N LYS A 17 -20.79 -21.97 -40.64
CA LYS A 17 -21.59 -23.16 -40.93
C LYS A 17 -21.23 -23.74 -42.31
N GLU A 18 -21.07 -22.88 -43.31
CA GLU A 18 -20.71 -23.30 -44.67
C GLU A 18 -19.32 -23.97 -44.72
N LEU A 19 -18.35 -23.45 -43.97
CA LEU A 19 -17.00 -24.02 -43.89
C LEU A 19 -17.01 -25.46 -43.36
N GLN A 20 -17.95 -25.85 -42.50
CA GLN A 20 -18.08 -27.23 -42.00
C GLN A 20 -18.40 -28.23 -43.11
N SER A 21 -18.96 -27.77 -44.24
CA SER A 21 -19.34 -28.60 -45.38
C SER A 21 -18.26 -28.69 -46.45
N ARG A 22 -17.13 -27.99 -46.29
CA ARG A 22 -16.02 -28.06 -47.26
C ARG A 22 -15.27 -29.38 -47.13
N ASN A 23 -14.71 -29.84 -48.25
CA ASN A 23 -13.88 -31.05 -48.28
C ASN A 23 -12.61 -30.94 -47.41
N ASP A 24 -12.16 -29.73 -47.10
CA ASP A 24 -10.95 -29.44 -46.31
C ASP A 24 -11.23 -29.03 -44.86
N ALA A 25 -12.47 -29.22 -44.36
CA ALA A 25 -12.85 -28.84 -43.00
C ALA A 25 -12.05 -29.60 -41.92
N TRP A 26 -11.77 -30.88 -42.16
CA TRP A 26 -10.99 -31.70 -41.23
C TRP A 26 -9.52 -31.28 -41.16
N GLU A 27 -8.93 -30.88 -42.28
CA GLU A 27 -7.58 -30.34 -42.32
C GLU A 27 -7.47 -29.01 -41.58
N MET A 28 -8.51 -28.16 -41.62
CA MET A 28 -8.59 -26.95 -40.80
C MET A 28 -8.65 -27.27 -39.30
N VAL A 29 -9.38 -28.32 -38.90
CA VAL A 29 -9.42 -28.80 -37.50
C VAL A 29 -8.04 -29.28 -37.06
N GLU A 30 -7.34 -30.06 -37.89
CA GLU A 30 -5.99 -30.53 -37.60
C GLU A 30 -4.97 -29.40 -37.53
N ASP A 31 -5.09 -28.36 -38.37
CA ASP A 31 -4.25 -27.17 -38.25
C ASP A 31 -4.50 -26.40 -36.95
N ALA A 32 -5.75 -26.31 -36.51
CA ALA A 32 -6.08 -25.73 -35.21
C ALA A 32 -5.45 -26.54 -34.06
N ARG A 33 -5.53 -27.88 -34.11
CA ARG A 33 -4.86 -28.79 -33.16
C ARG A 33 -3.34 -28.63 -33.17
N ARG A 34 -2.75 -28.35 -34.34
CA ARG A 34 -1.33 -28.01 -34.52
C ARG A 34 -0.99 -26.59 -34.08
N ARG A 35 -1.90 -25.88 -33.41
CA ARG A 35 -1.71 -24.54 -32.85
C ARG A 35 -1.50 -23.47 -33.93
N MET A 36 -2.16 -23.61 -35.07
CA MET A 36 -2.21 -22.57 -36.10
C MET A 36 -3.32 -21.57 -35.75
N PHE A 37 -3.02 -20.27 -35.78
CA PHE A 37 -4.01 -19.24 -35.45
C PHE A 37 -5.14 -19.26 -36.48
N PHE A 38 -6.36 -18.91 -36.07
CA PHE A 38 -7.53 -18.92 -36.98
C PHE A 38 -7.34 -18.00 -38.20
N LEU A 39 -6.57 -16.91 -38.05
CA LEU A 39 -6.17 -16.07 -39.17
C LEU A 39 -5.24 -16.80 -40.14
N ASP A 40 -4.24 -17.52 -39.63
CA ASP A 40 -3.32 -18.30 -40.46
C ASP A 40 -4.05 -19.44 -41.18
N ILE A 41 -5.02 -20.09 -40.52
CA ILE A 41 -5.91 -21.08 -41.14
C ILE A 41 -6.72 -20.39 -42.24
N ALA A 42 -7.38 -19.27 -41.95
CA ALA A 42 -8.16 -18.54 -42.94
C ALA A 42 -7.35 -18.10 -44.18
N LEU A 43 -6.08 -17.70 -43.97
CA LEU A 43 -5.15 -17.36 -45.05
C LEU A 43 -4.71 -18.60 -45.83
N LYS A 44 -4.31 -19.68 -45.13
CA LYS A 44 -3.87 -20.95 -45.74
C LYS A 44 -4.92 -21.53 -46.68
N TYR A 45 -6.20 -21.47 -46.31
CA TYR A 45 -7.31 -22.00 -47.11
C TYR A 45 -8.03 -20.94 -47.96
N GLY A 46 -7.43 -19.75 -48.11
CA GLY A 46 -7.91 -18.69 -49.00
C GLY A 46 -9.33 -18.20 -48.71
N ILE A 47 -9.80 -18.29 -47.46
CA ILE A 47 -11.22 -18.08 -47.12
C ILE A 47 -11.67 -16.64 -47.43
N SER A 48 -10.84 -15.65 -47.11
CA SER A 48 -11.15 -14.23 -47.40
C SER A 48 -11.37 -14.00 -48.90
N SER A 49 -10.46 -14.50 -49.74
CA SER A 49 -10.53 -14.37 -51.20
C SER A 49 -11.68 -15.15 -51.81
N SER A 50 -11.88 -16.41 -51.40
CA SER A 50 -12.93 -17.27 -51.95
C SER A 50 -14.34 -16.78 -51.65
N TYR A 51 -14.53 -16.13 -50.50
CA TYR A 51 -15.85 -15.68 -50.03
C TYR A 51 -16.07 -14.17 -50.14
N GLY A 52 -15.07 -13.41 -50.61
CA GLY A 52 -15.16 -11.95 -50.72
C GLY A 52 -15.41 -11.26 -49.39
N VAL A 53 -14.81 -11.77 -48.30
CA VAL A 53 -14.95 -11.23 -46.94
C VAL A 53 -13.62 -10.69 -46.43
N THR A 54 -13.62 -9.81 -45.43
CA THR A 54 -12.37 -9.36 -44.79
C THR A 54 -11.68 -10.52 -44.06
N GLU A 55 -10.36 -10.43 -43.88
CA GLU A 55 -9.58 -11.41 -43.12
C GLU A 55 -10.11 -11.61 -41.70
N GLU A 56 -10.58 -10.54 -41.05
CA GLU A 56 -11.21 -10.61 -39.74
C GLU A 56 -12.49 -11.46 -39.74
N ILE A 57 -13.37 -11.28 -40.74
CA ILE A 57 -14.58 -12.11 -40.88
C ILE A 57 -14.17 -13.55 -41.15
N ALA A 58 -13.20 -13.79 -42.04
CA ALA A 58 -12.72 -15.13 -42.37
C ALA A 58 -12.15 -15.86 -41.14
N ALA A 59 -11.26 -15.22 -40.37
CA ALA A 59 -10.67 -15.78 -39.16
C ALA A 59 -11.72 -16.09 -38.09
N ASN A 60 -12.68 -15.17 -37.89
CA ASN A 60 -13.77 -15.41 -36.95
C ASN A 60 -14.71 -16.52 -37.43
N SER A 61 -14.96 -16.64 -38.74
CA SER A 61 -15.73 -17.74 -39.30
C SER A 61 -15.05 -19.10 -39.09
N VAL A 62 -13.73 -19.20 -39.20
CA VAL A 62 -12.98 -20.41 -38.79
C VAL A 62 -13.21 -20.69 -37.30
N GLY A 63 -13.09 -19.69 -36.44
CA GLY A 63 -13.37 -19.85 -35.01
C GLY A 63 -14.80 -20.34 -34.73
N ARG A 64 -15.79 -19.89 -35.52
CA ARG A 64 -17.18 -20.34 -35.42
C ARG A 64 -17.41 -21.73 -35.98
N MET A 65 -16.75 -22.09 -37.08
CA MET A 65 -16.75 -23.45 -37.62
C MET A 65 -16.26 -24.47 -36.57
N LEU A 66 -15.19 -24.13 -35.84
CA LEU A 66 -14.61 -24.99 -34.81
C LEU A 66 -15.45 -25.03 -33.53
N ARG A 67 -15.96 -23.87 -33.06
CA ARG A 67 -16.70 -23.75 -31.80
C ARG A 67 -18.19 -24.13 -31.90
N GLY A 68 -18.77 -23.95 -33.08
CA GLY A 68 -20.21 -23.95 -33.27
C GLY A 68 -20.87 -22.64 -32.85
N TYR A 69 -22.21 -22.67 -32.88
CA TYR A 69 -23.10 -21.58 -32.54
C TYR A 69 -24.37 -22.13 -31.87
N GLU A 70 -24.51 -21.93 -30.56
CA GLU A 70 -25.59 -22.54 -29.77
C GLU A 70 -26.94 -21.84 -29.89
N LYS A 71 -26.97 -20.49 -29.90
CA LYS A 71 -28.23 -19.74 -30.08
C LYS A 71 -28.03 -18.31 -30.56
N GLY A 72 -28.97 -17.84 -31.39
CA GLY A 72 -29.27 -16.43 -31.58
C GLY A 72 -30.11 -16.15 -32.83
N TYR A 73 -30.31 -14.87 -33.12
CA TYR A 73 -31.38 -14.41 -34.02
C TYR A 73 -31.06 -14.47 -35.52
N PHE A 74 -29.82 -14.80 -35.91
CA PHE A 74 -29.34 -14.55 -37.27
C PHE A 74 -29.23 -15.79 -38.17
N VAL A 75 -28.84 -16.93 -37.58
CA VAL A 75 -28.56 -18.19 -38.29
C VAL A 75 -29.01 -19.33 -37.38
N GLU A 76 -29.47 -20.43 -37.97
CA GLU A 76 -29.76 -21.65 -37.22
C GLU A 76 -28.53 -22.13 -36.43
N PRO A 77 -28.71 -22.57 -35.18
CA PRO A 77 -27.63 -23.19 -34.40
C PRO A 77 -26.94 -24.34 -35.13
N TYR A 78 -25.66 -24.54 -34.83
CA TYR A 78 -24.88 -25.68 -35.32
C TYR A 78 -23.77 -26.04 -34.32
N ASP A 79 -23.47 -27.32 -34.21
CA ASP A 79 -22.41 -27.83 -33.34
C ASP A 79 -21.03 -27.51 -33.90
N GLY A 80 -20.02 -27.39 -33.03
CA GLY A 80 -18.64 -27.18 -33.44
C GLY A 80 -17.99 -28.47 -33.95
N LEU A 81 -16.95 -28.33 -34.79
CA LEU A 81 -16.13 -29.47 -35.21
C LEU A 81 -15.13 -29.94 -34.14
N ILE A 82 -14.95 -29.16 -33.07
CA ILE A 82 -14.07 -29.48 -31.93
C ILE A 82 -14.90 -29.45 -30.65
N GLU A 83 -14.69 -30.45 -29.79
CA GLU A 83 -15.30 -30.50 -28.46
C GLU A 83 -14.92 -29.25 -27.63
N PRO A 84 -15.85 -28.63 -26.87
CA PRO A 84 -15.59 -27.36 -26.18
C PRO A 84 -14.35 -27.38 -25.27
N GLY A 85 -14.09 -28.49 -24.58
CA GLY A 85 -12.92 -28.64 -23.72
C GLY A 85 -11.59 -28.64 -24.49
N GLU A 86 -11.54 -29.34 -25.62
CA GLU A 86 -10.37 -29.35 -26.50
C GLU A 86 -10.12 -27.97 -27.11
N LEU A 87 -11.18 -27.27 -27.53
CA LEU A 87 -11.06 -25.94 -28.11
C LEU A 87 -10.52 -24.91 -27.10
N GLU A 88 -10.94 -24.98 -25.84
CA GLU A 88 -10.44 -24.09 -24.79
C GLU A 88 -8.93 -24.29 -24.56
N GLU A 89 -8.44 -25.53 -24.59
CA GLU A 89 -7.00 -25.82 -24.50
C GLU A 89 -6.23 -25.23 -25.69
N ILE A 90 -6.75 -25.36 -26.92
CA ILE A 90 -6.15 -24.76 -28.12
C ILE A 90 -6.07 -23.23 -27.98
N ILE A 91 -7.16 -22.59 -27.54
CA ILE A 91 -7.21 -21.13 -27.34
C ILE A 91 -6.23 -20.68 -26.25
N GLN A 92 -6.15 -21.41 -25.14
CA GLN A 92 -5.22 -21.09 -24.06
C GLN A 92 -3.76 -21.17 -24.55
N GLN A 93 -3.43 -22.18 -25.36
CA GLN A 93 -2.11 -22.32 -25.97
C GLN A 93 -1.83 -21.17 -26.97
N HIS A 94 -2.81 -20.78 -27.78
CA HIS A 94 -2.71 -19.62 -28.66
C HIS A 94 -2.46 -18.31 -27.90
N HIS A 95 -3.17 -18.08 -26.80
CA HIS A 95 -2.95 -16.90 -25.96
C HIS A 95 -1.53 -16.88 -25.38
N SER A 96 -1.00 -18.03 -24.96
CA SER A 96 0.38 -18.15 -24.47
C SER A 96 1.41 -17.85 -25.56
N LYS A 97 1.25 -18.43 -26.76
CA LYS A 97 2.17 -18.21 -27.89
C LYS A 97 2.08 -16.79 -28.45
N SER A 98 0.87 -16.25 -28.58
CA SER A 98 0.62 -14.90 -29.08
C SER A 98 1.15 -13.85 -28.11
N SER A 99 0.88 -13.98 -26.81
CA SER A 99 1.41 -13.04 -25.81
C SER A 99 2.94 -13.05 -25.77
N SER A 100 3.56 -14.22 -25.90
CA SER A 100 5.02 -14.35 -26.02
C SER A 100 5.55 -13.68 -27.29
N HIS A 101 4.96 -13.97 -28.46
CA HIS A 101 5.39 -13.38 -29.72
C HIS A 101 5.20 -11.87 -29.79
N VAL A 102 4.05 -11.36 -29.33
CA VAL A 102 3.76 -9.93 -29.24
C VAL A 102 4.71 -9.26 -28.24
N GLY A 103 4.96 -9.90 -27.09
CA GLY A 103 5.93 -9.41 -26.11
C GLY A 103 7.34 -9.31 -26.69
N LEU A 104 7.79 -10.35 -27.41
CA LEU A 104 9.09 -10.36 -28.08
C LEU A 104 9.17 -9.29 -29.17
N LYS A 105 8.13 -9.13 -29.99
CA LYS A 105 8.09 -8.09 -31.03
C LYS A 105 8.14 -6.68 -30.44
N ILE A 106 7.37 -6.41 -29.38
CA ILE A 106 7.39 -5.10 -28.68
C ILE A 106 8.78 -4.84 -28.08
N TYR A 107 9.44 -5.88 -27.58
CA TYR A 107 10.82 -5.81 -27.08
C TYR A 107 11.82 -5.50 -28.20
N GLU A 108 11.81 -6.26 -29.30
CA GLU A 108 12.71 -6.10 -30.45
C GLU A 108 12.53 -4.75 -31.15
N GLU A 109 11.29 -4.27 -31.26
CA GLU A 109 10.98 -2.95 -31.83
C GLU A 109 11.30 -1.79 -30.87
N GLY A 110 11.74 -2.07 -29.64
CA GLY A 110 12.00 -1.05 -28.62
C GLY A 110 10.76 -0.20 -28.38
N LYS A 111 9.60 -0.83 -28.14
CA LYS A 111 8.33 -0.13 -27.90
C LYS A 111 7.81 -0.37 -26.48
N GLY A 112 6.88 0.46 -26.05
CA GLY A 112 6.21 0.31 -24.76
C GLY A 112 7.18 0.44 -23.58
N ILE A 113 7.11 -0.48 -22.61
CA ILE A 113 7.99 -0.42 -21.44
C ILE A 113 9.47 -0.60 -21.80
N PHE A 114 9.77 -1.28 -22.91
CA PHE A 114 11.13 -1.60 -23.30
C PHE A 114 11.88 -0.41 -23.90
N ASP A 115 11.16 0.55 -24.48
CA ASP A 115 11.72 1.83 -24.99
C ASP A 115 12.11 2.80 -23.86
N LEU A 116 11.40 2.70 -22.73
CA LEU A 116 11.59 3.63 -21.63
C LEU A 116 12.94 3.43 -20.96
N SER A 117 13.64 4.53 -20.72
CA SER A 117 14.80 4.59 -19.83
C SER A 117 14.42 4.20 -18.39
N GLU A 118 15.43 3.87 -17.57
CA GLU A 118 15.20 3.50 -16.16
C GLU A 118 14.48 4.62 -15.38
N ASP A 119 14.85 5.89 -15.62
CA ASP A 119 14.21 7.05 -15.00
C ASP A 119 12.76 7.23 -15.45
N GLU A 120 12.46 7.04 -16.74
CA GLU A 120 11.09 7.11 -17.26
C GLU A 120 10.23 5.98 -16.71
N ARG A 121 10.77 4.75 -16.61
CA ARG A 121 10.08 3.63 -15.96
C ARG A 121 9.79 3.95 -14.50
N LEU A 122 10.75 4.51 -13.78
CA LEU A 122 10.60 4.88 -12.38
C LEU A 122 9.52 5.95 -12.20
N GLU A 123 9.50 6.99 -13.04
CA GLU A 123 8.46 8.02 -13.02
C GLU A 123 7.08 7.48 -13.44
N ALA A 124 7.00 6.61 -14.44
CA ALA A 124 5.77 5.93 -14.83
C ALA A 124 5.22 5.06 -13.68
N CYS A 125 6.07 4.31 -13.00
CA CYS A 125 5.71 3.52 -11.81
C CYS A 125 5.23 4.42 -10.66
N LYS A 126 5.94 5.52 -10.36
CA LYS A 126 5.52 6.50 -9.34
C LYS A 126 4.15 7.10 -9.67
N LYS A 127 3.94 7.50 -10.93
CA LYS A 127 2.68 8.05 -11.42
C LYS A 127 1.55 7.02 -11.30
N GLY A 128 1.79 5.78 -11.76
CA GLY A 128 0.84 4.67 -11.64
C GLY A 128 0.46 4.38 -10.20
N GLY A 129 1.44 4.31 -9.30
CA GLY A 129 1.21 4.11 -7.86
C GLY A 129 0.41 5.24 -7.21
N ARG A 130 0.71 6.50 -7.53
CA ARG A 130 -0.05 7.66 -7.03
C ARG A 130 -1.49 7.67 -7.57
N THR A 131 -1.68 7.45 -8.86
CA THR A 131 -3.00 7.41 -9.49
C THR A 131 -3.84 6.26 -8.94
N SER A 132 -3.27 5.05 -8.90
CA SER A 132 -3.97 3.87 -8.36
C SER A 132 -4.28 4.06 -6.87
N GLY A 133 -3.34 4.59 -6.08
CA GLY A 133 -3.57 4.88 -4.67
C GLY A 133 -4.69 5.92 -4.46
N LYS A 134 -4.71 6.99 -5.26
CA LYS A 134 -5.78 8.00 -5.22
C LYS A 134 -7.13 7.44 -5.61
N ASN A 135 -7.20 6.64 -6.68
CA ASN A 135 -8.44 6.00 -7.12
C ASN A 135 -8.97 5.05 -6.05
N ARG A 136 -8.12 4.16 -5.51
CA ARG A 136 -8.50 3.24 -4.42
C ARG A 136 -8.98 3.97 -3.17
N ALA A 137 -8.31 5.07 -2.80
CA ALA A 137 -8.76 5.89 -1.68
C ALA A 137 -10.12 6.55 -1.96
N THR A 138 -10.36 7.02 -3.19
CA THR A 138 -11.63 7.65 -3.59
C THR A 138 -12.77 6.63 -3.66
N GLU A 139 -12.50 5.43 -4.16
CA GLU A 139 -13.45 4.33 -4.27
C GLU A 139 -13.70 3.62 -2.93
N GLY A 140 -12.91 3.92 -1.88
CA GLY A 140 -12.95 3.16 -0.64
C GLY A 140 -12.59 1.69 -0.85
N SER A 141 -11.61 1.40 -1.70
CA SER A 141 -11.17 0.04 -2.04
C SER A 141 -9.71 -0.23 -1.60
N GLY A 142 -9.33 -1.51 -1.51
CA GLY A 142 -8.01 -1.91 -1.01
C GLY A 142 -7.77 -1.50 0.45
N VAL A 143 -6.51 -1.28 0.85
CA VAL A 143 -6.15 -0.95 2.25
C VAL A 143 -6.78 0.37 2.73
N CYS A 144 -6.95 1.33 1.83
CA CYS A 144 -7.56 2.63 2.11
C CYS A 144 -9.07 2.55 2.34
N GLY A 145 -9.73 1.50 1.83
CA GLY A 145 -11.15 1.24 2.03
C GLY A 145 -11.49 0.55 3.34
N LEU A 146 -10.50 -0.04 4.00
CA LEU A 146 -10.74 -0.82 5.21
C LEU A 146 -10.91 0.06 6.44
N THR A 147 -11.75 -0.38 7.36
CA THR A 147 -11.81 0.19 8.72
C THR A 147 -10.56 -0.19 9.53
N TYR A 148 -10.42 0.40 10.72
CA TYR A 148 -9.33 0.01 11.63
C TYR A 148 -9.47 -1.45 12.07
N GLU A 149 -10.69 -1.86 12.40
CA GLU A 149 -11.04 -3.20 12.86
C GLU A 149 -10.78 -4.24 11.77
N GLU A 150 -11.12 -3.94 10.52
CA GLU A 150 -10.85 -4.83 9.38
C GLU A 150 -9.35 -5.01 9.13
N ARG A 151 -8.57 -3.93 9.23
CA ARG A 151 -7.09 -4.01 9.14
C ARG A 151 -6.52 -4.87 10.27
N CYS A 152 -6.99 -4.68 11.50
CA CYS A 152 -6.61 -5.51 12.63
C CYS A 152 -6.96 -6.97 12.40
N ALA A 153 -8.17 -7.28 11.92
CA ALA A 153 -8.61 -8.64 11.62
C ALA A 153 -7.77 -9.32 10.52
N ILE A 154 -7.34 -8.58 9.49
CA ILE A 154 -6.40 -9.11 8.48
C ILE A 154 -5.03 -9.38 9.10
N GLY A 155 -4.56 -8.52 10.00
CA GLY A 155 -3.31 -8.71 10.75
C GLY A 155 -3.35 -9.98 11.61
N ILE A 156 -4.43 -10.15 12.36
CA ILE A 156 -4.68 -11.33 13.21
C ILE A 156 -4.73 -12.60 12.34
N ARG A 157 -5.52 -12.61 11.26
CA ARG A 157 -5.57 -13.76 10.33
C ARG A 157 -4.20 -14.07 9.72
N SER A 158 -3.41 -13.06 9.37
CA SER A 158 -2.07 -13.27 8.83
C SER A 158 -1.14 -13.92 9.85
N TYR A 159 -1.23 -13.46 11.11
CA TYR A 159 -0.52 -14.07 12.25
C TYR A 159 -0.93 -15.53 12.45
N GLU A 160 -2.23 -15.82 12.55
CA GLU A 160 -2.76 -17.18 12.72
C GLU A 160 -2.38 -18.13 11.58
N GLN A 161 -2.33 -17.62 10.35
CA GLN A 161 -1.91 -18.39 9.17
C GLN A 161 -0.39 -18.56 9.03
N GLY A 162 0.41 -17.99 9.93
CA GLY A 162 1.86 -18.05 9.80
C GLY A 162 2.41 -17.22 8.62
N LYS A 163 1.69 -16.19 8.18
CA LYS A 163 2.06 -15.33 7.05
C LYS A 163 2.51 -13.94 7.48
N GLY A 164 3.49 -13.38 6.78
CA GLY A 164 3.94 -12.00 6.96
C GLY A 164 4.83 -11.79 8.19
N ILE A 165 5.05 -10.52 8.56
CA ILE A 165 6.02 -10.15 9.60
C ILE A 165 5.59 -10.61 11.00
N HIS A 166 4.28 -10.63 11.28
CA HIS A 166 3.76 -11.01 12.60
C HIS A 166 3.94 -12.50 12.89
N ALA A 167 3.98 -13.34 11.85
CA ALA A 167 4.20 -14.78 12.00
C ALA A 167 5.67 -15.17 12.20
N MET A 168 6.60 -14.24 12.01
CA MET A 168 8.02 -14.54 12.16
C MET A 168 8.39 -14.66 13.64
N THR A 169 9.15 -15.71 13.99
CA THR A 169 9.77 -15.78 15.31
C THR A 169 10.77 -14.65 15.50
N PHE A 170 11.08 -14.32 16.76
CA PHE A 170 12.11 -13.34 17.09
C PHE A 170 13.46 -13.66 16.42
N GLU A 171 13.85 -14.94 16.39
CA GLU A 171 15.07 -15.40 15.73
C GLU A 171 15.04 -15.17 14.21
N ALA A 172 13.91 -15.47 13.55
CA ALA A 172 13.75 -15.23 12.13
C ALA A 172 13.80 -13.73 11.79
N MET A 173 13.15 -12.89 12.61
CA MET A 173 13.23 -11.42 12.47
C MET A 173 14.66 -10.92 12.69
N SER A 174 15.36 -11.43 13.71
CA SER A 174 16.76 -11.09 14.00
C SER A 174 17.68 -11.48 12.85
N LYS A 175 17.56 -12.69 12.31
CA LYS A 175 18.32 -13.16 11.14
C LYS A 175 18.08 -12.29 9.91
N ARG A 176 16.81 -11.95 9.64
CA ARG A 176 16.45 -11.04 8.54
C ARG A 176 17.02 -9.63 8.75
N SER A 177 16.98 -9.11 9.96
CA SER A 177 17.54 -7.79 10.30
C SER A 177 19.06 -7.76 10.10
N LYS A 178 19.78 -8.78 10.59
CA LYS A 178 21.22 -8.94 10.37
C LYS A 178 21.57 -9.02 8.89
N ARG A 179 20.79 -9.76 8.10
CA ARG A 179 20.94 -9.83 6.64
C ARG A 179 20.69 -8.47 5.97
N ASN A 180 19.62 -7.76 6.32
CA ASN A 180 19.37 -6.43 5.76
C ASN A 180 20.52 -5.46 6.08
N TYR A 181 21.12 -5.58 7.26
CA TYR A 181 22.30 -4.81 7.64
C TYR A 181 23.52 -5.18 6.80
N SER A 182 23.82 -6.48 6.62
CA SER A 182 24.94 -6.94 5.78
C SER A 182 24.77 -6.57 4.31
N ASP A 183 23.55 -6.68 3.80
CA ASP A 183 23.22 -6.45 2.39
C ASP A 183 23.08 -4.95 2.08
N GLY A 184 23.21 -4.06 3.08
CA GLY A 184 23.07 -2.62 2.89
C GLY A 184 21.65 -2.16 2.56
N VAL A 185 20.63 -2.91 2.99
CA VAL A 185 19.22 -2.66 2.64
C VAL A 185 18.50 -1.90 3.76
N GLY A 186 17.70 -0.90 3.38
CA GLY A 186 16.85 -0.14 4.30
C GLY A 186 17.66 0.72 5.28
N ILE A 187 17.18 0.85 6.52
CA ILE A 187 17.86 1.68 7.54
C ILE A 187 19.20 1.10 7.99
N GLY A 188 19.38 -0.21 7.87
CA GLY A 188 20.60 -0.93 8.24
C GLY A 188 21.77 -0.63 7.31
N GLY A 189 21.49 -0.36 6.03
CA GLY A 189 22.51 0.03 5.05
C GLY A 189 22.88 1.51 5.03
N MET A 190 22.20 2.34 5.82
CA MET A 190 22.47 3.77 5.85
C MET A 190 23.59 4.09 6.83
N THR A 191 24.54 4.88 6.38
CA THR A 191 25.53 5.50 7.27
C THR A 191 24.86 6.46 8.26
N THR A 192 25.55 6.75 9.37
CA THR A 192 25.08 7.74 10.36
C THR A 192 24.84 9.11 9.73
N GLU A 193 25.68 9.55 8.80
CA GLU A 193 25.52 10.83 8.11
C GLU A 193 24.32 10.85 7.15
N GLN A 194 24.07 9.74 6.43
CA GLN A 194 22.85 9.62 5.62
C GLN A 194 21.59 9.70 6.49
N ARG A 195 21.57 9.00 7.63
CA ARG A 195 20.45 9.06 8.59
C ARG A 195 20.25 10.46 9.14
N LYS A 196 21.33 11.16 9.52
CA LYS A 196 21.27 12.57 9.96
C LYS A 196 20.71 13.48 8.87
N LYS A 197 21.16 13.34 7.62
CA LYS A 197 20.69 14.15 6.48
C LYS A 197 19.19 13.93 6.22
N ILE A 198 18.74 12.68 6.22
CA ILE A 198 17.31 12.34 6.07
C ILE A 198 16.50 12.88 7.24
N GLY A 199 16.97 12.72 8.48
CA GLY A 199 16.33 13.25 9.67
C GLY A 199 16.18 14.77 9.63
N LYS A 200 17.25 15.50 9.26
CA LYS A 200 17.21 16.96 9.10
C LYS A 200 16.24 17.39 8.00
N LYS A 201 16.26 16.71 6.85
CA LYS A 201 15.33 16.98 5.74
C LYS A 201 13.87 16.77 6.17
N SER A 202 13.58 15.67 6.87
CA SER A 202 12.25 15.36 7.38
C SER A 202 11.79 16.39 8.42
N GLY A 203 12.65 16.74 9.38
CA GLY A 203 12.35 17.77 10.39
C GLY A 203 12.04 19.13 9.76
N LEU A 204 12.86 19.57 8.80
CA LEU A 204 12.62 20.81 8.05
C LEU A 204 11.30 20.76 7.26
N GLN A 205 10.92 19.60 6.71
CA GLN A 205 9.64 19.44 6.03
C GLN A 205 8.46 19.59 7.00
N HIS A 206 8.55 19.03 8.20
CA HIS A 206 7.52 19.19 9.23
C HIS A 206 7.37 20.63 9.70
N VAL A 207 8.50 21.33 9.88
CA VAL A 207 8.52 22.78 10.16
C VAL A 207 7.84 23.54 9.03
N ARG A 208 8.25 23.32 7.78
CA ARG A 208 7.67 24.01 6.61
C ARG A 208 6.17 23.78 6.47
N ASN A 209 5.71 22.56 6.76
CA ASN A 209 4.31 22.18 6.62
C ASN A 209 3.47 22.58 7.85
N GLY A 210 4.07 23.03 8.95
CA GLY A 210 3.37 23.24 10.22
C GLY A 210 2.67 21.95 10.70
N THR A 211 3.38 20.82 10.68
CA THR A 211 2.82 19.51 11.07
C THR A 211 3.56 18.88 12.23
N GLY A 212 2.87 18.01 12.97
CA GLY A 212 3.42 17.36 14.17
C GLY A 212 3.77 18.39 15.24
N TRP A 213 4.86 18.17 15.96
CA TRP A 213 5.30 19.06 17.04
C TRP A 213 5.53 20.51 16.59
N PHE A 214 6.02 20.71 15.36
CA PHE A 214 6.35 22.04 14.83
C PHE A 214 5.13 22.83 14.35
N GLY A 215 3.97 22.18 14.23
CA GLY A 215 2.70 22.84 13.90
C GLY A 215 1.89 23.26 15.13
N MET A 216 2.31 22.84 16.32
CA MET A 216 1.55 23.05 17.55
C MET A 216 1.94 24.37 18.23
N SER A 217 0.95 25.06 18.82
CA SER A 217 1.20 26.18 19.71
C SER A 217 1.90 25.72 21.00
N GLU A 218 2.45 26.65 21.78
CA GLU A 218 3.05 26.32 23.07
C GLU A 218 2.03 25.71 24.05
N GLU A 219 0.79 26.18 24.02
CA GLU A 219 -0.32 25.68 24.82
C GLU A 219 -0.70 24.25 24.40
N GLU A 220 -0.78 23.98 23.09
CA GLU A 220 -1.05 22.65 22.57
C GLU A 220 0.06 21.67 22.95
N ILE A 221 1.32 22.12 22.91
CA ILE A 221 2.48 21.39 23.38
C ILE A 221 2.39 21.08 24.88
N LYS A 222 2.04 22.07 25.70
CA LYS A 222 1.87 21.91 27.16
C LYS A 222 0.78 20.88 27.45
N GLU A 223 -0.35 20.97 26.76
CA GLU A 223 -1.48 20.05 26.93
C GLU A 223 -1.15 18.63 26.44
N ALA A 224 -0.46 18.49 25.29
CA ALA A 224 -0.01 17.19 24.81
C ALA A 224 0.96 16.51 25.78
N ARG A 225 1.89 17.27 26.37
CA ARG A 225 2.79 16.77 27.44
C ARG A 225 2.00 16.33 28.67
N LYS A 226 1.02 17.12 29.11
CA LYS A 226 0.15 16.79 30.25
C LYS A 226 -0.61 15.49 30.01
N LYS A 227 -1.23 15.33 28.83
CA LYS A 227 -1.91 14.10 28.42
C LYS A 227 -0.97 12.89 28.39
N ALA A 228 0.24 13.04 27.87
CA ALA A 228 1.23 11.95 27.86
C ALA A 228 1.63 11.51 29.27
N VAL A 229 1.82 12.44 30.20
CA VAL A 229 2.12 12.15 31.62
C VAL A 229 0.96 11.38 32.26
N ILE A 230 -0.29 11.80 32.04
CA ILE A 230 -1.49 11.13 32.55
C ILE A 230 -1.63 9.72 31.95
N ALA A 231 -1.41 9.55 30.65
CA ALA A 231 -1.51 8.26 29.97
C ALA A 231 -0.50 7.22 30.50
N LEU A 232 0.65 7.69 31.01
CA LEU A 232 1.64 6.84 31.69
C LEU A 232 1.29 6.56 33.17
N GLY A 233 0.14 7.04 33.65
CA GLY A 233 -0.32 6.87 35.03
C GLY A 233 0.29 7.85 36.04
N TYR A 234 1.01 8.86 35.58
CA TYR A 234 1.60 9.87 36.46
C TYR A 234 0.65 11.06 36.67
N LYS A 235 0.72 11.68 37.85
CA LYS A 235 -0.01 12.93 38.14
C LYS A 235 0.83 14.15 37.72
N PRO A 236 0.34 15.02 36.80
CA PRO A 236 0.99 16.29 36.49
C PRO A 236 1.10 17.19 37.73
N TRP A 237 2.07 18.10 37.75
CA TRP A 237 2.15 19.12 38.79
C TRP A 237 1.14 20.22 38.54
N THR A 238 0.44 20.69 39.59
CA THR A 238 -0.35 21.92 39.52
C THR A 238 0.50 23.13 39.90
N GLU A 239 0.06 24.33 39.55
CA GLU A 239 0.78 25.56 39.90
C GLU A 239 0.81 25.78 41.43
N GLU A 240 -0.28 25.45 42.11
CA GLU A 240 -0.41 25.52 43.57
C GLU A 240 0.53 24.53 44.26
N GLU A 241 0.65 23.31 43.73
CA GLU A 241 1.62 22.32 44.22
C GLU A 241 3.06 22.85 44.10
N LEU A 242 3.42 23.39 42.93
CA LEU A 242 4.76 23.93 42.67
C LEU A 242 5.08 25.12 43.59
N LYS A 243 4.12 26.04 43.75
CA LYS A 243 4.24 27.18 44.66
C LYS A 243 4.40 26.72 46.10
N THR A 244 3.64 25.71 46.53
CA THR A 244 3.75 25.15 47.88
C THR A 244 5.11 24.50 48.12
N VAL A 245 5.63 23.74 47.15
CA VAL A 245 7.00 23.19 47.19
C VAL A 245 8.04 24.30 47.40
N TYR A 246 7.89 25.41 46.66
CA TYR A 246 8.81 26.54 46.79
C TYR A 246 8.71 27.20 48.17
N LEU A 247 7.51 27.51 48.65
CA LEU A 247 7.32 28.13 49.97
C LEU A 247 7.85 27.24 51.09
N LEU A 248 7.55 25.94 51.06
CA LEU A 248 8.10 24.97 52.02
C LEU A 248 9.63 24.93 51.97
N SER A 249 10.26 25.11 50.80
CA SER A 249 11.72 25.14 50.72
C SER A 249 12.36 26.36 51.42
N GLN A 250 11.61 27.45 51.59
CA GLN A 250 12.05 28.66 52.29
C GLN A 250 11.79 28.60 53.80
N ASP A 251 10.90 27.70 54.25
CA ASP A 251 10.56 27.54 55.66
C ASP A 251 11.67 26.78 56.40
N SER A 252 12.16 27.37 57.50
CA SER A 252 13.25 26.79 58.31
C SER A 252 12.89 25.44 58.94
N SER A 253 11.60 25.18 59.19
CA SER A 253 11.12 23.89 59.71
C SER A 253 11.26 22.74 58.71
N TYR A 254 11.34 23.06 57.41
CA TYR A 254 11.57 22.11 56.32
C TYR A 254 13.01 22.19 55.78
N GLN A 255 13.95 22.75 56.54
CA GLN A 255 15.36 22.82 56.18
C GLN A 255 16.22 21.86 57.01
N ARG A 256 17.34 21.43 56.42
CA ARG A 256 18.43 20.71 57.08
C ARG A 256 19.70 21.54 56.88
N GLY A 257 19.97 22.44 57.81
CA GLY A 257 21.02 23.46 57.66
C GLY A 257 20.62 24.47 56.59
N THR A 258 21.48 24.68 55.59
CA THR A 258 21.24 25.63 54.48
C THR A 258 20.45 25.02 53.32
N GLN A 259 20.13 23.73 53.37
CA GLN A 259 19.46 23.01 52.28
C GLN A 259 18.04 22.61 52.67
N ALA A 260 17.12 22.66 51.71
CA ALA A 260 15.76 22.18 51.88
C ALA A 260 15.75 20.66 52.16
N ASN A 261 15.02 20.23 53.18
CA ASN A 261 14.80 18.82 53.49
C ASN A 261 13.72 18.25 52.57
N LEU A 262 14.15 17.77 51.41
CA LEU A 262 13.28 17.29 50.33
C LEU A 262 12.35 16.15 50.73
N ALA A 263 12.72 15.33 51.73
CA ALA A 263 11.88 14.25 52.23
C ALA A 263 10.66 14.78 52.96
N LEU A 264 10.87 15.71 53.92
CA LEU A 264 9.77 16.34 54.65
C LEU A 264 8.84 17.13 53.73
N ILE A 265 9.41 17.81 52.74
CA ILE A 265 8.62 18.54 51.74
C ILE A 265 7.81 17.56 50.88
N ALA A 266 8.38 16.44 50.46
CA ALA A 266 7.67 15.41 49.70
C ALA A 266 6.47 14.85 50.49
N ASP A 267 6.69 14.49 51.75
CA ASP A 267 5.64 13.97 52.65
C ASP A 267 4.52 15.02 52.80
N LYS A 268 4.86 16.27 53.13
CA LYS A 268 3.87 17.34 53.31
C LYS A 268 3.05 17.61 52.03
N VAL A 269 3.70 17.60 50.87
CA VAL A 269 3.02 17.81 49.57
C VAL A 269 2.12 16.62 49.23
N ASN A 270 2.56 15.39 49.49
CA ASN A 270 1.73 14.20 49.31
C ASN A 270 0.50 14.21 50.23
N ASP A 271 0.66 14.61 51.49
CA ASP A 271 -0.45 14.73 52.43
C ASP A 271 -1.46 15.78 51.97
N THR A 272 -0.97 16.92 51.46
CA THR A 272 -1.83 18.06 51.11
C THR A 272 -2.57 17.86 49.78
N PHE A 273 -1.92 17.26 48.78
CA PHE A 273 -2.43 17.22 47.40
C PHE A 273 -2.73 15.81 46.88
N HIS A 274 -2.31 14.77 47.60
CA HIS A 274 -2.41 13.37 47.16
C HIS A 274 -2.98 12.44 48.23
N ASP A 275 -3.69 12.99 49.22
CA ASP A 275 -4.34 12.24 50.32
C ASP A 275 -3.37 11.31 51.07
N GLY A 276 -2.11 11.74 51.22
CA GLY A 276 -1.02 10.95 51.84
C GLY A 276 -0.41 9.87 50.93
N GLY A 277 -0.88 9.75 49.68
CA GLY A 277 -0.31 8.85 48.69
C GLY A 277 1.12 9.25 48.32
N LYS A 278 2.06 8.29 48.28
CA LYS A 278 3.49 8.50 47.95
C LYS A 278 3.74 8.78 46.46
N ILE A 279 3.13 9.83 45.93
CA ILE A 279 3.19 10.21 44.51
C ILE A 279 4.45 11.03 44.22
N ARG A 280 4.74 12.02 45.05
CA ARG A 280 5.92 12.89 44.92
C ARG A 280 7.07 12.30 45.71
N THR A 281 8.20 12.08 45.03
CA THR A 281 9.45 11.61 45.63
C THR A 281 10.41 12.77 45.85
N ASN A 282 11.44 12.58 46.68
CA ASN A 282 12.50 13.59 46.91
C ASN A 282 13.09 14.11 45.58
N LYS A 283 13.29 13.20 44.62
CA LYS A 283 13.81 13.55 43.29
C LYS A 283 12.81 14.39 42.50
N ALA A 284 11.52 14.07 42.57
CA ALA A 284 10.47 14.84 41.93
C ALA A 284 10.39 16.27 42.52
N ILE A 285 10.47 16.41 43.85
CA ILE A 285 10.49 17.71 44.55
C ILE A 285 11.71 18.54 44.14
N SER A 286 12.91 17.95 44.15
CA SER A 286 14.14 18.64 43.71
C SER A 286 14.02 19.18 42.28
N ASN A 287 13.52 18.35 41.37
CA ASN A 287 13.34 18.74 39.97
C ASN A 287 12.26 19.83 39.82
N ALA A 288 11.15 19.71 40.55
CA ALA A 288 10.06 20.68 40.56
C ALA A 288 10.54 22.04 41.09
N LEU A 289 11.24 22.06 42.23
CA LEU A 289 11.80 23.27 42.83
C LEU A 289 12.79 23.96 41.89
N SER A 290 13.66 23.20 41.23
CA SER A 290 14.63 23.75 40.27
C SER A 290 13.93 24.43 39.10
N ARG A 291 12.89 23.80 38.55
CA ARG A 291 12.10 24.37 37.45
C ARG A 291 11.34 25.63 37.87
N TYR A 292 10.74 25.62 39.05
CA TYR A 292 9.98 26.76 39.57
C TYR A 292 10.87 27.98 39.82
N LYS A 293 12.07 27.77 40.39
CA LYS A 293 13.07 28.86 40.57
C LYS A 293 13.48 29.50 39.23
N VAL A 294 13.69 28.68 38.19
CA VAL A 294 14.02 29.20 36.86
C VAL A 294 12.86 30.01 36.27
N ALA A 295 11.61 29.55 36.45
CA ALA A 295 10.43 30.27 35.98
C ALA A 295 10.29 31.65 36.66
N LEU A 296 10.42 31.70 38.00
CA LEU A 296 10.42 32.97 38.74
C LEU A 296 11.51 33.93 38.27
N SER A 297 12.74 33.45 38.09
CA SER A 297 13.84 34.29 37.59
C SER A 297 13.66 34.77 36.14
N GLN A 298 12.76 34.15 35.36
CA GLN A 298 12.41 34.61 34.01
C GLN A 298 11.28 35.65 34.05
N GLU A 299 10.32 35.51 34.96
CA GLU A 299 9.26 36.50 35.20
C GLU A 299 9.88 37.84 35.65
N ASP A 300 10.78 37.82 36.63
CA ASP A 300 11.47 39.02 37.11
C ASP A 300 12.22 39.78 35.99
N LYS A 301 12.75 39.06 35.01
CA LYS A 301 13.49 39.64 33.86
C LYS A 301 12.58 40.22 32.77
N ASN A 302 11.34 39.76 32.68
CA ASN A 302 10.38 40.28 31.71
C ASN A 302 9.65 41.53 32.24
N GLU A 303 9.68 41.76 33.56
CA GLU A 303 9.13 42.95 34.21
C GLU A 303 10.13 44.12 34.30
N THR A 304 11.41 43.90 33.95
CA THR A 304 12.47 44.92 33.89
C THR A 304 12.75 45.39 32.48
#